data_AF-A0A397AXT4-F1
#
_entry.id   AF-A0A397AXT4-F1
#
_cell.length_a   1.000
_cell.length_b   1.000
_cell.length_c   1.000
_cell.angle_alpha   90.00
_cell.angle_beta   90.00
_cell.angle_gamma   90.00
#
_symmetry.space_group_name_H-M   'P 1'
#
loop_
_entity.id
_entity.type
_entity.pdbx_description
1 polymer ?
#
loop_
_entity_poly.entity_id
_entity_poly.type
_entity_poly.pdbx_seq_one_letter_code
_entity_poly.pdbx_strand_id
1 'polypeptide(L)' 'MVLFRNLMAFAAALAGATTSSNDVNNNPHKITSLPNYNDAKPINFDQYAGHIPLPSNGQKM' A
#
# COMPACT_ATOMS: atom_id res chain seq x y z
N MET A 1 -41.92 -15.20 -1.95
CA MET A 1 -40.56 -15.82 -1.93
C MET A 1 -39.56 -15.17 -2.91
N VAL A 2 -39.86 -14.01 -3.51
CA VAL A 2 -38.96 -13.31 -4.47
C VAL A 2 -38.11 -12.25 -3.76
N LEU A 3 -38.65 -11.62 -2.71
CA LEU A 3 -37.98 -10.55 -1.95
C LEU A 3 -36.71 -11.00 -1.20
N PHE A 4 -36.74 -12.18 -0.58
CA PHE A 4 -35.58 -12.76 0.12
C PHE A 4 -34.44 -13.18 -0.84
N ARG A 5 -34.77 -13.51 -2.09
CA ARG A 5 -33.80 -13.95 -3.09
C ARG A 5 -32.98 -12.78 -3.65
N ASN A 6 -33.63 -11.63 -3.84
CA ASN A 6 -32.94 -10.40 -4.26
C ASN A 6 -32.06 -9.82 -3.14
N LEU A 7 -32.45 -9.97 -1.87
CA LEU A 7 -31.65 -9.53 -0.73
C LEU A 7 -30.35 -10.33 -0.56
N MET A 8 -30.39 -11.65 -0.77
CA MET A 8 -29.19 -12.50 -0.78
C MET A 8 -28.28 -12.23 -1.98
N ALA A 9 -28.85 -11.94 -3.16
CA ALA A 9 -28.08 -11.56 -4.34
C ALA A 9 -27.33 -10.22 -4.14
N PHE A 10 -27.96 -9.27 -3.43
CA PHE A 10 -27.32 -7.99 -3.10
C PHE A 10 -26.18 -8.15 -2.08
N ALA A 11 -26.36 -9.00 -1.06
CA ALA A 11 -25.32 -9.29 -0.08
C ALA A 11 -24.09 -10.02 -0.70
N ALA A 12 -24.32 -10.92 -1.66
CA ALA A 12 -23.24 -11.59 -2.38
C ALA A 12 -22.44 -10.64 -3.28
N ALA A 13 -23.08 -9.62 -3.87
CA ALA A 13 -22.41 -8.64 -4.72
C ALA A 13 -21.51 -7.69 -3.91
N LEU A 14 -21.87 -7.36 -2.65
CA LEU A 14 -21.07 -6.50 -1.78
C LEU A 14 -19.88 -7.23 -1.13
N ALA A 15 -20.00 -8.55 -0.89
CA ALA A 15 -18.93 -9.36 -0.31
C ALA A 15 -17.76 -9.63 -1.26
N GLY A 16 -17.92 -9.42 -2.57
CA GLY A 16 -16.88 -9.63 -3.59
C GLY A 16 -16.03 -8.40 -3.90
N ALA A 17 -16.37 -7.22 -3.35
CA ALA A 17 -15.69 -5.96 -3.66
C ALA A 17 -14.56 -5.66 -2.67
N THR A 18 -13.60 -6.58 -2.51
CA THR A 18 -12.28 -6.22 -1.97
C THR A 18 -11.42 -5.74 -3.14
N THR A 19 -11.61 -4.49 -3.57
CA THR A 19 -10.63 -3.85 -4.43
C THR A 19 -9.40 -3.58 -3.57
N SER A 20 -8.47 -4.54 -3.53
CA SER A 20 -7.09 -4.23 -3.15
C SER A 20 -6.59 -3.23 -4.18
N SER A 21 -6.65 -1.94 -3.82
CA SER A 21 -5.95 -0.89 -4.54
C SER A 21 -4.46 -1.16 -4.38
N ASN A 22 -3.94 -2.03 -5.24
CA ASN A 22 -2.52 -2.09 -5.52
C ASN A 22 -2.19 -0.83 -6.33
N ASP A 23 -2.28 0.33 -5.69
CA ASP A 23 -1.52 1.50 -6.11
C ASP A 23 -0.06 1.11 -5.93
N VAL A 24 0.48 0.44 -6.95
CA VAL A 24 1.92 0.28 -7.12
C VAL A 24 2.42 1.67 -7.48
N ASN A 25 2.47 2.53 -6.47
CA ASN A 25 3.28 3.73 -6.47
C ASN A 25 4.72 3.24 -6.62
N ASN A 26 5.13 3.11 -7.88
CA ASN A 26 6.41 2.55 -8.29
C ASN A 26 7.53 3.59 -8.09
N ASN A 27 7.49 4.28 -6.96
CA ASN A 27 8.54 5.18 -6.55
C ASN A 27 9.76 4.32 -6.23
N PRO A 28 10.89 4.50 -6.94
CA PRO A 28 12.08 3.67 -6.78
C PRO A 28 12.71 3.77 -5.40
N HIS A 29 12.33 4.78 -4.60
CA HIS A 29 12.81 5.01 -3.25
C HIS A 29 11.87 4.46 -2.17
N LYS A 30 10.70 3.92 -2.52
CA LYS A 30 9.75 3.36 -1.54
C LYS A 30 10.27 2.03 -1.02
N ILE A 31 10.35 1.89 0.31
CA ILE A 31 10.76 0.63 0.93
C ILE A 31 9.52 -0.24 1.15
N THR A 32 9.50 -1.40 0.49
CA THR A 32 8.40 -2.37 0.58
C THR A 32 8.67 -3.49 1.59
N SER A 33 9.93 -3.68 2.00
CA SER A 33 10.35 -4.74 2.93
C SER A 33 11.63 -4.36 3.66
N LEU A 34 11.75 -4.73 4.93
CA LEU A 34 12.97 -4.58 5.73
C LEU A 34 13.46 -5.95 6.24
N PRO A 35 14.78 -6.19 6.26
CA PRO A 35 15.35 -7.31 7.01
C PRO A 35 14.92 -7.23 8.48
N ASN A 36 14.51 -8.37 9.06
CA ASN A 36 14.14 -8.47 10.48
C ASN A 36 13.01 -7.53 10.92
N TYR A 37 12.07 -7.16 10.03
CA TYR A 37 10.88 -6.43 10.43
C TYR A 37 10.08 -7.22 11.49
N ASN A 38 9.90 -6.64 12.68
CA ASN A 38 9.42 -7.33 13.88
C ASN A 38 7.88 -7.40 13.99
N ASP A 39 7.14 -6.91 13.00
CA ASP A 39 5.68 -7.04 12.95
C ASP A 39 5.29 -8.24 12.08
N ALA A 40 4.25 -8.97 12.51
CA ALA A 40 3.67 -10.05 11.73
C ALA A 40 2.91 -9.55 10.49
N LYS A 41 2.45 -8.29 10.52
CA LYS A 41 1.76 -7.65 9.40
C LYS A 41 2.78 -7.07 8.42
N PRO A 42 2.43 -6.95 7.13
CA PRO A 42 3.19 -6.14 6.20
C PRO A 42 3.32 -4.69 6.68
N ILE A 43 4.39 -4.02 6.27
CA ILE A 43 4.58 -2.58 6.48
C ILE A 43 3.35 -1.86 5.91
N ASN A 44 2.60 -1.20 6.79
CA ASN A 44 1.33 -0.54 6.47
C ASN A 44 1.45 0.99 6.41
N PHE A 45 2.67 1.51 6.38
CA PHE A 45 2.97 2.92 6.22
C PHE A 45 4.03 3.12 5.15
N ASP A 46 3.97 4.28 4.50
CA ASP A 46 4.95 4.63 3.49
C ASP A 46 6.25 5.09 4.14
N GLN A 47 7.36 4.55 3.67
CA GLN A 47 8.69 4.96 4.07
C GLN A 47 9.60 4.96 2.83
N TYR A 48 10.55 5.89 2.81
CA TYR A 48 11.39 6.14 1.65
C TYR A 48 12.85 6.25 2.04
N ALA A 49 13.74 5.71 1.21
CA ALA A 49 15.20 5.83 1.38
C ALA A 49 15.87 6.13 0.03
N GLY A 50 16.83 7.04 0.03
CA GLY A 50 17.53 7.48 -1.16
C GLY A 50 18.47 8.66 -0.90
N HIS A 51 18.99 9.25 -1.97
CA HIS A 51 19.87 10.42 -1.89
C HIS A 51 19.12 11.69 -2.28
N ILE A 52 19.31 12.75 -1.50
CA ILE A 52 18.87 14.10 -1.86
C ILE A 52 20.11 14.86 -2.33
N PRO A 53 20.15 15.34 -3.58
CA PRO A 53 21.23 16.20 -4.03
C PRO A 53 21.15 17.52 -3.27
N LEU A 54 22.19 17.84 -2.50
CA LEU A 54 22.33 19.15 -1.88
C LEU A 54 23.06 20.08 -2.84
N PRO A 55 22.64 21.36 -2.98
CA PRO A 55 23.43 22.34 -3.67
C PRO A 55 24.77 22.47 -2.93
N SER A 56 25.85 22.09 -3.59
CA SER A 56 27.19 22.22 -3.00
C SER A 56 27.52 23.70 -2.89
N ASN A 57 27.85 24.15 -1.69
CA ASN A 57 28.45 25.46 -1.45
C ASN A 57 29.97 25.45 -1.67
N GLY A 58 30.51 24.44 -2.37
CA GLY A 58 31.95 24.23 -2.56
C GLY A 58 32.69 23.70 -1.34
N GLN A 59 32.00 23.46 -0.21
CA GLN A 59 32.61 22.91 1.00
C GLN A 59 32.59 21.38 0.95
N LYS A 60 33.76 20.76 1.13
CA LYS A 60 33.90 19.30 1.24
C LYS A 60 33.45 18.90 2.65
N MET A 61 32.28 18.27 2.75
CA MET A 61 31.78 17.65 3.99
C MET A 61 32.18 16.18 4.04
#